data_AF-A0A2M4CKA7-F1
#
_entry.id   AF-A0A2M4CKA7-F1
#
_cell.length_a   1.000
_cell.length_b   1.000
_cell.length_c   1.000
_cell.angle_alpha   90.00
_cell.angle_beta   90.00
_cell.angle_gamma   90.00
#
_symmetry.space_group_name_H-M   'P 1'
#
loop_
_entity.id
_entity.type
_entity.pdbx_description
1 polymer ?
#
loop_
_entity_poly.entity_id
_entity_poly.type
_entity_poly.pdbx_seq_one_letter_code
_entity_poly.pdbx_strand_id
1 'polypeptide(L)'
;MEESELSVHILVSTNSKRTSQTADKKSNFCFFSGWTTDVQKVEYTQEVLYIVKQCFLCSQRPLERIGALYLLYTLYMKQPMLAFCKIRVTLAQWQRFREVADQTYDGQKIPQLSAIVWKMFISEAFLFVQEEIQHGFDSFFVKKCNNNNMDDLAGCAMRMEREITTMNAPTGLCKALEILELGYNEMNEALQGK
;
A
#
# COMPACT_ATOMS: atom_id res chain seq x y z
N MET A 1 -40.10 8.28 -43.70
CA MET A 1 -39.62 6.98 -44.21
C MET A 1 -38.11 7.13 -44.47
N GLU A 2 -37.27 7.61 -43.56
CA GLU A 2 -37.07 7.30 -42.13
C GLU A 2 -36.97 5.80 -41.82
N GLU A 3 -35.82 5.45 -41.24
CA GLU A 3 -35.63 4.50 -40.14
C GLU A 3 -35.30 3.03 -40.46
N SER A 4 -35.21 2.57 -41.72
CA SER A 4 -34.92 1.14 -41.98
C SER A 4 -33.50 0.79 -42.48
N GLU A 5 -32.69 1.73 -42.97
CA GLU A 5 -31.34 1.40 -43.48
C GLU A 5 -30.19 1.72 -42.50
N LEU A 6 -30.42 2.54 -41.46
CA LEU A 6 -29.40 2.78 -40.44
C LEU A 6 -29.30 1.64 -39.40
N SER A 7 -30.31 0.80 -39.28
CA SER A 7 -30.34 -0.25 -38.25
C SER A 7 -29.63 -1.55 -38.63
N VAL A 8 -29.28 -1.77 -39.91
CA VAL A 8 -28.57 -2.99 -40.32
C VAL A 8 -27.04 -2.84 -40.20
N HIS A 9 -26.53 -1.61 -40.19
CA HIS A 9 -25.10 -1.36 -39.97
C HIS A 9 -24.68 -1.35 -38.48
N ILE A 10 -25.65 -1.35 -37.55
CA ILE A 10 -25.38 -1.32 -36.10
C ILE A 10 -25.18 -2.73 -35.52
N LEU A 11 -25.60 -3.80 -36.20
CA LEU A 11 -25.58 -5.15 -35.63
C LEU A 11 -24.45 -6.08 -36.10
N VAL A 12 -23.57 -5.64 -37.00
CA VAL A 12 -22.38 -6.43 -37.41
C VAL A 12 -21.07 -5.87 -36.83
N SER A 13 -21.09 -4.71 -36.17
CA SER A 13 -19.86 -4.11 -35.61
C SER A 13 -19.58 -4.45 -34.14
N THR A 14 -20.37 -5.33 -33.50
CA THR A 14 -20.23 -5.68 -32.08
C THR A 14 -19.26 -6.82 -31.78
N ASN A 15 -18.55 -7.38 -32.78
CA ASN A 15 -17.68 -8.52 -32.51
C ASN A 15 -16.36 -8.52 -33.32
N SER A 16 -15.62 -7.40 -33.30
CA SER A 16 -14.20 -7.40 -33.70
C SER A 16 -13.46 -6.11 -33.28
N LYS A 17 -13.45 -5.78 -31.99
CA LYS A 17 -12.56 -4.75 -31.41
C LYS A 17 -11.99 -5.19 -30.06
N ARG A 18 -11.58 -6.45 -29.98
CA ARG A 18 -10.63 -6.92 -28.98
C ARG A 18 -9.31 -7.06 -29.74
N THR A 19 -8.28 -6.35 -29.26
CA THR A 19 -6.92 -6.19 -29.83
C THR A 19 -6.76 -5.02 -30.82
N SER A 20 -6.22 -3.92 -30.30
CA SER A 20 -4.99 -3.27 -30.81
C SER A 20 -4.93 -1.82 -30.31
N GLN A 21 -3.94 -1.58 -29.44
CA GLN A 21 -3.17 -0.34 -29.28
C GLN A 21 -3.81 0.95 -29.82
N THR A 22 -4.27 1.83 -28.92
CA THR A 22 -4.24 3.27 -29.19
C THR A 22 -3.92 4.06 -27.93
N ALA A 23 -2.73 4.66 -27.98
CA ALA A 23 -2.44 6.02 -27.53
C ALA A 23 -2.51 6.31 -26.03
N ASP A 24 -1.42 6.03 -25.32
CA ASP A 24 -1.02 6.83 -24.15
C ASP A 24 0.35 7.48 -24.40
N LYS A 25 0.37 8.44 -25.34
CA LYS A 25 1.45 9.42 -25.45
C LYS A 25 1.07 10.64 -24.62
N LYS A 26 1.26 10.60 -23.31
CA LYS A 26 1.26 11.79 -22.45
C LYS A 26 2.13 11.56 -21.21
N SER A 27 3.37 12.08 -21.28
CA SER A 27 4.28 12.29 -20.15
C SER A 27 4.56 11.07 -19.26
N ASN A 28 5.02 9.96 -19.86
CA ASN A 28 5.60 8.88 -19.07
C ASN A 28 6.89 9.39 -18.43
N PHE A 29 6.87 9.62 -17.12
CA PHE A 29 8.07 9.88 -16.33
C PHE A 29 9.05 8.72 -16.58
N CYS A 30 10.28 9.04 -17.01
CA CYS A 30 11.30 8.06 -17.45
C CYS A 30 11.65 7.00 -16.37
N PHE A 31 11.23 7.22 -15.12
CA PHE A 31 11.37 6.26 -14.02
C PHE A 31 10.68 4.92 -14.27
N PHE A 32 9.57 4.90 -15.03
CA PHE A 32 8.74 3.70 -15.20
C PHE A 32 8.83 3.06 -16.60
N SER A 33 9.52 3.69 -17.54
CA SER A 33 9.56 3.25 -18.95
C SER A 33 10.43 2.01 -19.20
N GLY A 34 11.16 1.52 -18.20
CA GLY A 34 12.01 0.33 -18.30
C GLY A 34 11.32 -1.01 -18.01
N TRP A 35 10.11 -1.01 -17.45
CA TRP A 35 9.45 -2.22 -16.93
C TRP A 35 8.31 -2.67 -17.83
N THR A 36 8.36 -3.92 -18.30
CA THR A 36 7.41 -4.46 -19.29
C THR A 36 6.14 -5.03 -18.66
N THR A 37 6.21 -5.57 -17.44
CA THR A 37 5.06 -6.19 -16.75
C THR A 37 4.50 -5.25 -15.68
N ASP A 38 3.18 -5.24 -15.54
CA ASP A 38 2.48 -4.41 -14.55
C ASP A 38 2.85 -4.81 -13.11
N VAL A 39 3.00 -6.11 -12.81
CA VAL A 39 3.46 -6.60 -11.50
C VAL A 39 4.81 -5.97 -11.08
N GLN A 40 5.79 -5.95 -11.99
CA GLN A 40 7.10 -5.36 -11.71
C GLN A 40 7.02 -3.85 -11.44
N LYS A 41 6.13 -3.15 -12.17
CA LYS A 41 5.90 -1.72 -11.92
C LYS A 41 5.29 -1.49 -10.54
N VAL A 42 4.39 -2.35 -10.07
CA VAL A 42 3.82 -2.27 -8.72
C VAL A 42 4.89 -2.44 -7.66
N GLU A 43 5.65 -3.54 -7.74
CA GLU A 43 6.72 -3.86 -6.78
C GLU A 43 7.74 -2.73 -6.71
N TYR A 44 8.25 -2.30 -7.86
CA TYR A 44 9.19 -1.19 -7.94
C TYR A 44 8.62 0.12 -7.38
N THR A 45 7.36 0.45 -7.70
CA THR A 45 6.72 1.66 -7.18
C THR A 45 6.59 1.60 -5.66
N GLN A 46 6.22 0.44 -5.10
CA GLN A 46 6.12 0.24 -3.65
C GLN A 46 7.49 0.41 -2.97
N GLU A 47 8.54 -0.18 -3.54
CA GLU A 47 9.92 -0.04 -3.04
C GLU A 47 10.40 1.41 -3.08
N VAL A 48 10.21 2.10 -4.20
CA VAL A 48 10.65 3.50 -4.35
C VAL A 48 9.89 4.42 -3.40
N LEU A 49 8.57 4.26 -3.27
CA LEU A 49 7.78 5.00 -2.29
C LEU A 49 8.25 4.74 -0.86
N TYR A 50 8.61 3.49 -0.53
CA TYR A 50 9.17 3.14 0.77
C TYR A 50 10.52 3.81 1.01
N ILE A 51 11.46 3.74 0.06
CA ILE A 51 12.79 4.36 0.18
C ILE A 51 12.66 5.87 0.39
N VAL A 52 11.87 6.56 -0.42
CA VAL A 52 11.69 8.02 -0.31
C VAL A 52 11.01 8.39 1.00
N LYS A 53 10.04 7.59 1.48
CA LYS A 53 9.45 7.75 2.81
C LYS A 53 10.53 7.65 3.90
N GLN A 54 11.44 6.67 3.83
CA GLN A 54 12.52 6.56 4.80
C GLN A 54 13.48 7.75 4.73
N CYS A 55 13.81 8.26 3.53
CA CYS A 55 14.59 9.49 3.41
C CYS A 55 13.91 10.69 4.09
N PHE A 56 12.58 10.81 3.96
CA PHE A 56 11.80 11.84 4.65
C PHE A 56 11.88 11.68 6.18
N LEU A 57 11.74 10.47 6.70
CA LEU A 57 11.69 10.21 8.15
C LEU A 57 13.08 10.28 8.82
N CYS A 58 14.11 9.80 8.14
CA CYS A 58 15.48 9.73 8.68
C CYS A 58 16.25 11.04 8.51
N SER A 59 15.83 11.93 7.61
CA SER A 59 16.57 13.17 7.38
C SER A 59 16.47 14.11 8.59
N GLN A 60 17.63 14.57 9.07
CA GLN A 60 17.74 15.56 10.12
C GLN A 60 17.72 17.00 9.59
N ARG A 61 18.02 17.20 8.29
CA ARG A 61 18.08 18.54 7.68
C ARG A 61 16.69 18.94 7.17
N PRO A 62 16.17 20.14 7.54
CA PRO A 62 14.85 20.58 7.11
C PRO A 62 14.64 20.61 5.59
N LEU A 63 15.64 21.08 4.83
CA LEU A 63 15.57 21.15 3.37
C LEU A 63 15.51 19.77 2.71
N GLU A 64 16.31 18.82 3.17
CA GLU A 64 16.30 17.45 2.66
C GLU A 64 14.95 16.78 2.94
N ARG A 65 14.39 17.01 4.14
CA ARG A 65 13.07 16.51 4.51
C ARG A 65 11.97 17.10 3.62
N ILE A 66 12.01 18.41 3.38
CA ILE A 66 11.09 19.08 2.46
C ILE A 66 11.24 18.49 1.04
N GLY A 67 12.46 18.36 0.55
CA GLY A 67 12.74 17.76 -0.76
C GLY A 67 12.21 16.33 -0.88
N ALA A 68 12.41 15.50 0.15
CA ALA A 68 11.89 14.13 0.19
C ALA A 68 10.35 14.10 0.18
N LEU A 69 9.68 15.05 0.86
CA LEU A 69 8.22 15.18 0.81
C LEU A 69 7.73 15.54 -0.61
N TYR A 70 8.40 16.48 -1.29
CA TYR A 70 8.08 16.81 -2.69
C TYR A 70 8.31 15.62 -3.62
N LEU A 71 9.39 14.86 -3.41
CA LEU A 71 9.68 13.66 -4.19
C LEU A 71 8.61 12.60 -3.96
N LEU A 72 8.22 12.36 -2.70
CA LEU A 72 7.16 11.42 -2.34
C LEU A 72 5.82 11.80 -2.99
N TYR A 73 5.47 13.08 -2.95
CA TYR A 73 4.28 13.61 -3.61
C TYR A 73 4.31 13.41 -5.13
N THR A 74 5.42 13.75 -5.79
CA THR A 74 5.53 13.62 -7.24
C THR A 74 5.47 12.17 -7.70
N LEU A 75 6.15 11.26 -6.99
CA LEU A 75 6.10 9.82 -7.25
C LEU A 75 4.67 9.28 -7.13
N TYR A 76 3.96 9.63 -6.07
CA TYR A 76 2.58 9.18 -5.88
C TYR A 76 1.62 9.73 -6.95
N MET A 77 1.75 11.01 -7.31
CA MET A 77 0.87 11.64 -8.31
C MET A 77 1.19 11.23 -9.75
N LYS A 78 2.41 10.75 -10.02
CA LYS A 78 2.89 10.36 -11.35
C LYS A 78 3.01 8.85 -11.54
N GLN A 79 2.59 8.05 -10.56
CA GLN A 79 2.59 6.62 -10.71
C GLN A 79 1.68 6.20 -11.89
N PRO A 80 2.10 5.21 -12.71
CA PRO A 80 1.33 4.76 -13.86
C PRO A 80 0.04 4.02 -13.46
N MET A 81 -0.03 3.52 -12.23
CA MET A 81 -1.19 2.80 -11.71
C MET A 81 -1.97 3.67 -10.75
N LEU A 82 -3.07 4.25 -11.23
CA LEU A 82 -3.95 5.05 -10.40
C LEU A 82 -4.44 4.22 -9.20
N ALA A 83 -4.05 4.66 -8.00
CA ALA A 83 -4.50 4.17 -6.69
C ALA A 83 -4.07 2.75 -6.23
N PHE A 84 -3.22 2.03 -6.97
CA PHE A 84 -2.80 0.68 -6.54
C PHE A 84 -1.70 0.71 -5.46
N CYS A 85 -0.70 1.60 -5.61
CA CYS A 85 0.40 1.70 -4.65
C CYS A 85 0.15 2.85 -3.66
N LYS A 86 -0.31 2.49 -2.45
CA LYS A 86 -0.47 3.43 -1.33
C LYS A 86 0.79 3.43 -0.44
N ILE A 87 1.07 4.56 0.18
CA ILE A 87 2.19 4.76 1.10
C ILE A 87 1.78 4.21 2.47
N ARG A 88 2.45 3.14 2.92
CA ARG A 88 2.22 2.54 4.24
C ARG A 88 2.81 3.43 5.34
N VAL A 89 1.97 3.88 6.26
CA VAL A 89 2.33 4.82 7.31
C VAL A 89 1.78 4.34 8.66
N THR A 90 2.64 4.30 9.68
CA THR A 90 2.22 4.04 11.06
C THR A 90 1.72 5.32 11.72
N LEU A 91 0.99 5.20 12.83
CA LEU A 91 0.47 6.38 13.54
C LEU A 91 1.59 7.33 13.98
N ALA A 92 2.74 6.79 14.44
CA ALA A 92 3.91 7.59 14.82
C ALA A 92 4.53 8.32 13.61
N GLN A 93 4.60 7.66 12.45
CA GLN A 93 5.06 8.30 11.22
C GLN A 93 4.10 9.38 10.75
N TRP A 94 2.80 9.16 10.88
CA TRP A 94 1.79 10.16 10.54
C TRP A 94 1.92 11.43 11.37
N GLN A 95 2.26 11.30 12.66
CA GLN A 95 2.57 12.47 13.50
C GLN A 95 3.73 13.29 12.91
N ARG A 96 4.78 12.64 12.40
CA ARG A 96 5.89 13.33 11.71
C ARG A 96 5.44 14.07 10.46
N PHE A 97 4.53 13.49 9.66
CA PHE A 97 3.96 14.19 8.51
C PHE A 97 3.22 15.47 8.93
N ARG A 98 2.45 15.43 10.02
CA ARG A 98 1.75 16.61 10.55
C ARG A 98 2.70 17.66 11.11
N GLU A 99 3.74 17.23 11.82
CA GLU A 99 4.79 18.14 12.32
C GLU A 99 5.45 18.92 11.17
N VAL A 100 5.76 18.25 10.06
CA VAL A 100 6.34 18.89 8.88
C VAL A 100 5.35 19.78 8.16
N ALA A 101 4.06 19.40 8.11
CA ALA A 101 3.01 20.22 7.52
C ALA A 101 2.88 21.58 8.23
N ASP A 102 3.15 21.65 9.53
CA ASP A 102 3.13 22.88 10.32
C ASP A 102 4.52 23.50 10.57
N GLN A 103 5.56 22.93 9.97
CA GLN A 103 6.93 23.39 10.16
C GLN A 103 7.16 24.78 9.55
N THR A 104 7.91 25.60 10.29
CA THR A 104 8.45 26.86 9.80
C THR A 104 9.87 26.67 9.29
N TYR A 105 10.22 27.38 8.23
CA TYR A 105 11.57 27.44 7.70
C TYR A 105 11.96 28.91 7.59
N ASP A 106 13.13 29.25 8.12
CA ASP A 106 13.63 30.63 8.13
C ASP A 106 12.64 31.64 8.76
N GLY A 107 11.98 31.22 9.85
CA GLY A 107 10.99 32.04 10.57
C GLY A 107 9.65 32.21 9.86
N GLN A 108 9.46 31.65 8.66
CA GLN A 108 8.22 31.73 7.90
C GLN A 108 7.51 30.38 7.81
N LYS A 109 6.18 30.40 7.85
CA LYS A 109 5.38 29.20 7.57
C LYS A 109 5.41 28.94 6.06
N ILE A 110 5.65 27.68 5.68
CA ILE A 110 5.59 27.25 4.28
C ILE A 110 4.22 26.57 4.04
N PRO A 111 3.18 27.30 3.62
CA PRO A 111 1.83 26.74 3.43
C PRO A 111 1.79 25.64 2.36
N GLN A 112 2.77 25.61 1.46
CA GLN A 112 2.90 24.58 0.42
C GLN A 112 3.09 23.19 1.03
N LEU A 113 3.79 23.06 2.16
CA LEU A 113 3.98 21.77 2.83
C LEU A 113 2.64 21.22 3.33
N SER A 114 1.87 22.07 4.02
CA SER A 114 0.53 21.71 4.47
C SER A 114 -0.35 21.32 3.29
N ALA A 115 -0.35 22.12 2.22
CA ALA A 115 -1.15 21.85 1.03
C ALA A 115 -0.81 20.51 0.36
N ILE A 116 0.47 20.14 0.29
CA ILE A 116 0.92 18.86 -0.27
C ILE A 116 0.45 17.69 0.58
N VAL A 117 0.65 17.75 1.90
CA VAL A 117 0.22 16.68 2.83
C VAL A 117 -1.29 16.51 2.76
N TRP A 118 -2.05 17.61 2.79
CA TRP A 118 -3.51 17.59 2.64
C TRP A 118 -3.96 17.03 1.29
N LYS A 119 -3.28 17.41 0.20
CA LYS A 119 -3.61 16.89 -1.14
C LYS A 119 -3.35 15.39 -1.24
N MET A 120 -2.24 14.90 -0.68
CA MET A 120 -1.96 13.46 -0.60
C MET A 120 -3.00 12.74 0.26
N PHE A 121 -3.44 13.34 1.36
CA PHE A 121 -4.47 12.78 2.22
C PHE A 121 -5.83 12.65 1.51
N ILE A 122 -6.29 13.71 0.85
CA ILE A 122 -7.54 13.72 0.08
C ILE A 122 -7.48 12.73 -1.10
N SER A 123 -6.29 12.56 -1.69
CA SER A 123 -6.08 11.60 -2.79
C SER A 123 -5.91 10.15 -2.30
N GLU A 124 -6.19 9.87 -1.02
CA GLU A 124 -6.02 8.56 -0.39
C GLU A 124 -4.63 7.94 -0.55
N ALA A 125 -3.58 8.77 -0.51
CA ALA A 125 -2.21 8.30 -0.70
C ALA A 125 -1.69 7.43 0.45
N PHE A 126 -2.28 7.55 1.63
CA PHE A 126 -1.79 6.89 2.84
C PHE A 126 -2.61 5.65 3.18
N LEU A 127 -1.92 4.55 3.45
CA LEU A 127 -2.49 3.34 4.05
C LEU A 127 -2.00 3.25 5.50
N PHE A 128 -2.91 3.44 6.45
CA PHE A 128 -2.60 3.37 7.87
C PHE A 128 -2.41 1.90 8.30
N VAL A 129 -1.23 1.59 8.83
CA VAL A 129 -0.83 0.23 9.20
C VAL A 129 -0.18 0.20 10.58
N GLN A 130 -0.29 -0.92 11.28
CA GLN A 130 0.47 -1.15 12.51
C GLN A 130 1.96 -1.33 12.22
N GLU A 131 2.30 -2.00 11.12
CA GLU A 131 3.67 -2.27 10.69
C GLU A 131 3.93 -1.92 9.24
N GLU A 132 5.13 -1.39 9.00
CA GLU A 132 5.57 -0.86 7.72
C GLU A 132 5.80 -1.97 6.70
N ILE A 133 6.38 -3.07 7.14
CA ILE A 133 6.71 -4.22 6.29
C ILE A 133 5.47 -5.08 6.13
N GLN A 134 5.15 -5.44 4.89
CA GLN A 134 4.13 -6.43 4.62
C GLN A 134 4.70 -7.82 4.90
N HIS A 135 4.28 -8.44 6.00
CA HIS A 135 4.56 -9.85 6.25
C HIS A 135 3.68 -10.70 5.34
N GLY A 136 4.12 -10.90 4.10
CA GLY A 136 3.54 -11.90 3.19
C GLY A 136 4.27 -13.23 3.35
N PHE A 137 3.60 -14.34 3.02
CA PHE A 137 4.21 -15.68 2.99
C PHE A 137 5.41 -15.78 2.02
N ASP A 138 5.51 -14.89 1.02
CA ASP A 138 6.65 -14.83 0.10
C ASP A 138 7.84 -14.01 0.63
N SER A 139 7.62 -13.10 1.59
CA SER A 139 8.69 -12.24 2.12
C SER A 139 9.74 -13.04 2.92
N PHE A 140 9.43 -14.28 3.30
CA PHE A 140 10.35 -15.21 3.95
C PHE A 140 11.42 -15.75 2.99
N PHE A 141 11.13 -15.83 1.69
CA PHE A 141 12.05 -16.42 0.70
C PHE A 141 12.97 -15.38 0.05
N VAL A 142 12.51 -14.14 -0.12
CA VAL A 142 13.28 -13.08 -0.80
C VAL A 142 14.43 -12.54 0.06
N LYS A 143 14.31 -12.60 1.40
CA LYS A 143 15.32 -12.07 2.33
C LYS A 143 16.59 -12.95 2.47
N LYS A 144 16.76 -13.98 1.63
CA LYS A 144 17.97 -14.83 1.61
C LYS A 144 19.14 -14.22 0.82
N CYS A 145 18.91 -13.20 -0.01
CA CYS A 145 19.88 -12.84 -1.05
C CYS A 145 20.65 -11.53 -0.88
N ASN A 146 20.49 -10.73 0.20
CA ASN A 146 21.18 -9.43 0.22
C ASN A 146 21.70 -8.86 1.54
N ASN A 147 21.73 -9.59 2.67
CA ASN A 147 22.39 -9.07 3.88
C ASN A 147 23.09 -10.19 4.67
N ASN A 148 24.38 -9.99 4.97
CA ASN A 148 25.20 -10.86 5.82
C ASN A 148 24.85 -10.78 7.32
N ASN A 149 23.64 -10.32 7.68
CA ASN A 149 23.20 -10.25 9.07
C ASN A 149 22.11 -11.32 9.29
N MET A 150 22.58 -12.50 9.71
CA MET A 150 21.78 -13.68 10.07
C MET A 150 20.80 -13.43 11.24
N ASP A 151 20.94 -12.31 11.97
CA ASP A 151 20.16 -12.02 13.18
C ASP A 151 18.73 -11.50 12.94
N ASP A 152 18.45 -10.89 11.79
CA ASP A 152 17.17 -10.20 11.57
C ASP A 152 16.02 -11.15 11.20
N LEU A 153 16.35 -12.32 10.63
CA LEU A 153 15.39 -13.41 10.37
C LEU A 153 15.04 -14.16 11.67
N ALA A 154 16.05 -14.42 12.50
CA ALA A 154 15.85 -15.01 13.82
C ALA A 154 14.99 -14.10 14.72
N GLY A 155 15.21 -12.78 14.67
CA GLY A 155 14.40 -11.80 15.40
C GLY A 155 12.92 -11.78 14.98
N CYS A 156 12.63 -11.85 13.67
CA CYS A 156 11.25 -11.92 13.18
C CYS A 156 10.58 -13.27 13.51
N ALA A 157 11.28 -14.39 13.33
CA ALA A 157 10.77 -15.73 13.67
C ALA A 157 10.41 -15.81 15.16
N MET A 158 11.32 -15.36 16.04
CA MET A 158 11.10 -15.30 17.49
C MET A 158 9.89 -14.43 17.88
N ARG A 159 9.67 -13.33 17.16
CA ARG A 159 8.53 -12.44 17.43
C ARG A 159 7.20 -13.09 17.06
N MET A 160 7.16 -13.79 15.92
CA MET A 160 5.98 -14.54 15.49
C MET A 160 5.70 -15.73 16.39
N GLU A 161 6.73 -16.48 16.80
CA GLU A 161 6.58 -17.56 17.78
C GLU A 161 6.01 -17.05 19.11
N ARG A 162 6.48 -15.89 19.57
CA ARG A 162 5.92 -15.24 20.76
C ARG A 162 4.44 -14.87 20.58
N GLU A 163 4.07 -14.36 19.42
CA GLU A 163 2.70 -13.97 19.11
C GLU A 163 1.77 -15.18 18.99
N ILE A 164 2.20 -16.25 18.31
CA ILE A 164 1.49 -17.54 18.23
C ILE A 164 1.33 -18.15 19.63
N THR A 165 2.38 -18.12 20.44
CA THR A 165 2.33 -18.63 21.82
C THR A 165 1.37 -17.81 22.68
N THR A 166 1.30 -16.49 22.47
CA THR A 166 0.35 -15.62 23.17
C THR A 166 -1.09 -15.90 22.75
N MET A 167 -1.33 -16.16 21.46
CA MET A 167 -2.67 -16.54 20.97
C MET A 167 -3.11 -17.92 21.44
N ASN A 168 -2.17 -18.86 21.60
CA ASN A 168 -2.40 -20.21 22.12
C ASN A 168 -2.35 -20.30 23.65
N ALA A 169 -2.07 -19.20 24.35
CA ALA A 169 -2.10 -19.14 25.80
C ALA A 169 -3.50 -19.54 26.32
N PRO A 170 -3.62 -20.03 27.58
CA PRO A 170 -4.91 -20.40 28.16
C PRO A 170 -5.91 -19.23 28.23
N THR A 171 -5.42 -17.99 28.26
CA THR A 171 -6.22 -16.75 28.15
C THR A 171 -6.19 -16.14 26.75
N GLY A 172 -5.61 -16.86 25.78
CA GLY A 172 -5.41 -16.43 24.41
C GLY A 172 -6.65 -16.64 23.55
N LEU A 173 -6.64 -15.98 22.39
CA LEU A 173 -7.76 -15.95 21.45
C LEU A 173 -8.20 -17.36 21.00
N CYS A 174 -7.24 -18.27 20.78
CA CYS A 174 -7.54 -19.63 20.28
C CYS A 174 -8.40 -20.42 21.29
N LYS A 175 -8.09 -20.30 22.59
CA LYS A 175 -8.89 -20.94 23.64
C LYS A 175 -10.26 -20.31 23.82
N ALA A 176 -10.36 -18.99 23.68
CA ALA A 176 -11.66 -18.33 23.67
C ALA A 176 -12.53 -18.79 22.48
N LEU A 177 -11.93 -18.99 21.30
CA LEU A 177 -12.62 -19.51 20.13
C LEU A 177 -13.09 -20.96 20.31
N GLU A 178 -12.24 -21.84 20.85
CA GLU A 178 -12.63 -23.23 21.17
C GLU A 178 -13.83 -23.28 22.13
N ILE A 179 -13.86 -22.41 23.16
CA ILE A 179 -14.98 -22.33 24.11
C ILE A 179 -16.27 -21.87 23.41
N LEU A 180 -16.16 -20.88 22.52
CA LEU A 180 -17.31 -20.40 21.74
C LEU A 180 -17.83 -21.45 20.76
N GLU A 181 -16.92 -22.20 20.12
CA GLU A 181 -17.27 -23.30 19.23
C GLU A 181 -17.98 -24.42 19.98
N LEU A 182 -17.48 -24.79 21.17
CA LEU A 182 -18.13 -25.78 22.03
C LEU A 182 -19.55 -25.33 22.41
N GLY A 183 -19.72 -24.10 22.88
CA GLY A 183 -21.04 -23.56 23.24
C GLY A 183 -22.00 -23.45 22.04
N TYR A 184 -21.47 -23.14 20.85
CA TYR A 184 -22.27 -23.14 19.62
C TYR A 184 -22.76 -24.55 19.26
N ASN A 185 -21.87 -25.54 19.33
CA ASN A 185 -22.20 -26.93 18.99
C ASN A 185 -23.23 -27.52 19.97
N GLU A 186 -23.07 -27.30 21.27
CA GLU A 186 -24.04 -27.73 22.29
C GLU A 186 -25.45 -27.15 22.05
N MET A 187 -25.52 -25.85 21.73
CA MET A 187 -26.80 -25.20 21.42
C MET A 187 -27.41 -25.73 20.12
N ASN A 188 -26.58 -25.99 19.10
CA ASN A 188 -27.02 -26.54 17.83
C ASN A 188 -27.56 -27.97 17.98
N GLU A 189 -26.89 -28.82 18.78
CA GLU A 189 -27.35 -30.17 19.11
C GLU A 189 -28.68 -30.15 19.87
N ALA A 190 -28.86 -29.24 20.83
CA ALA A 190 -30.11 -29.06 21.55
C ALA A 190 -31.30 -28.65 20.65
N LEU A 191 -31.02 -27.95 19.55
CA LEU A 191 -32.02 -27.56 18.55
C LEU A 191 -32.33 -28.69 17.55
N GLN A 192 -31.35 -29.54 17.24
CA GLN A 192 -31.49 -30.65 16.29
C GLN A 192 -31.98 -31.96 16.95
N GLY A 193 -31.91 -32.08 18.28
CA GLY A 193 -32.39 -33.23 19.06
C GLY A 193 -33.91 -33.36 19.20
N LYS A 194 -34.70 -32.91 18.22
CA LYS A 194 -36.15 -33.08 18.14
C LYS A 194 -36.57 -33.81 16.89
#